data_AF-A0A443QZ34-F1
#
_entry.id   AF-A0A443QZ34-F1
#
_cell.length_a   1.000
_cell.length_b   1.000
_cell.length_c   1.000
_cell.angle_alpha   90.00
_cell.angle_beta   90.00
_cell.angle_gamma   90.00
#
_symmetry.space_group_name_H-M   'P 1'
#
loop_
_entity.id
_entity.type
_entity.pdbx_description
1 polymer ?
#
loop_
_entity_poly.entity_id
_entity_poly.type
_entity_poly.pdbx_seq_one_letter_code
_entity_poly.pdbx_strand_id
1 'polypeptide(L)'
;MDFLLKYKLQPNFSDENDGKQYFICMSLFERIDNLNELSENKNLMLCLINASLIADKKQVMVAANKALHSSIANKLKTKSLNSEILFNLSPSKNINTALNTFGINSKAKEFIAVAIEENGDNASDTPFDQIIGESVPFEKLTNFSDWDKINDSAQKHD
;
A
#
# COMPACT_ATOMS: atom_id res chain seq x y z
N MET A 1 9.44 -1.39 -15.72
CA MET A 1 9.67 -0.76 -14.40
C MET A 1 10.82 -1.46 -13.70
N ASP A 2 11.82 -0.72 -13.21
CA ASP A 2 13.12 -1.30 -12.79
C ASP A 2 13.12 -1.87 -11.36
N PHE A 3 12.33 -1.32 -10.43
CA PHE A 3 12.35 -1.71 -9.01
C PHE A 3 10.99 -2.24 -8.50
N LEU A 4 10.34 -3.09 -9.30
CA LEU A 4 9.10 -3.74 -8.91
C LEU A 4 9.38 -5.00 -8.08
N LEU A 5 8.90 -5.02 -6.83
CA LEU A 5 8.92 -6.20 -5.98
C LEU A 5 7.59 -6.94 -6.08
N LYS A 6 7.64 -8.28 -6.14
CA LYS A 6 6.47 -9.15 -6.13
C LYS A 6 6.62 -10.23 -5.07
N TYR A 7 5.64 -10.35 -4.18
CA TYR A 7 5.61 -11.37 -3.13
C TYR A 7 4.24 -12.06 -3.11
N LYS A 8 4.24 -13.36 -2.80
CA LYS A 8 2.99 -14.11 -2.60
C LYS A 8 2.34 -13.72 -1.27
N LEU A 9 1.05 -13.47 -1.29
CA LEU A 9 0.21 -13.27 -0.10
C LEU A 9 -0.42 -14.60 0.36
N GLN A 10 -0.69 -14.71 1.65
CA GLN A 10 -1.34 -15.85 2.28
C GLN A 10 -2.47 -15.32 3.19
N PRO A 11 -3.59 -14.87 2.61
CA PRO A 11 -4.68 -14.30 3.38
C PRO A 11 -5.42 -15.35 4.22
N ASN A 12 -5.36 -16.63 3.84
CA ASN A 12 -5.94 -17.74 4.58
C ASN A 12 -4.86 -18.74 4.99
N PHE A 13 -4.98 -19.26 6.21
CA PHE A 13 -4.11 -20.33 6.73
C PHE A 13 -4.56 -21.72 6.28
N SER A 14 -5.78 -21.86 5.77
CA SER A 14 -6.28 -23.08 5.13
C SER A 14 -5.85 -23.12 3.65
N ASP A 15 -5.50 -24.31 3.16
CA ASP A 15 -5.13 -24.55 1.76
C ASP A 15 -6.28 -24.24 0.75
N GLU A 16 -7.49 -24.02 1.26
CA GLU A 16 -8.68 -23.67 0.48
C GLU A 16 -8.71 -22.17 0.14
N ASN A 17 -7.93 -21.76 -0.86
CA ASN A 17 -8.18 -20.51 -1.59
C ASN A 17 -8.91 -20.76 -2.92
N ASP A 18 -9.63 -21.88 -3.06
CA ASP A 18 -10.26 -22.29 -4.32
C ASP A 18 -9.26 -22.32 -5.50
N GLY A 19 -7.98 -22.63 -5.22
CA GLY A 19 -6.89 -22.59 -6.18
C GLY A 19 -6.34 -21.19 -6.52
N LYS A 20 -6.95 -20.11 -6.00
CA LYS A 20 -6.51 -18.73 -6.21
C LYS A 20 -5.20 -18.45 -5.48
N GLN A 21 -4.32 -17.70 -6.13
CA GLN A 21 -3.10 -17.19 -5.52
C GLN A 21 -3.11 -15.67 -5.64
N TYR A 22 -2.67 -15.03 -4.58
CA TYR A 22 -2.61 -13.58 -4.51
C TYR A 22 -1.17 -13.13 -4.41
N PHE A 23 -0.85 -12.02 -5.07
CA PHE A 23 0.46 -11.40 -5.01
C PHE A 23 0.33 -9.93 -4.64
N ILE A 24 1.25 -9.45 -3.82
CA ILE A 24 1.48 -8.03 -3.64
C ILE A 24 2.61 -7.61 -4.56
N CYS A 25 2.33 -6.63 -5.40
CA CYS A 25 3.29 -5.93 -6.22
C CYS A 25 3.53 -4.55 -5.61
N MET A 26 4.78 -4.13 -5.46
CA MET A 26 5.09 -2.80 -4.91
C MET A 26 6.38 -2.21 -5.46
N SER A 27 6.39 -0.88 -5.58
CA SER A 27 7.56 -0.09 -5.96
C SER A 27 7.63 1.16 -5.10
N LEU A 28 8.85 1.59 -4.77
CA LEU A 28 9.11 2.85 -4.10
C LEU A 28 9.35 3.93 -5.17
N PHE A 29 8.75 5.11 -4.96
CA PHE A 29 8.86 6.24 -5.86
C PHE A 29 9.28 7.50 -5.12
N GLU A 30 10.15 8.28 -5.77
CA GLU A 30 10.42 9.68 -5.48
C GLU A 30 9.99 10.55 -6.67
N ARG A 31 9.76 11.86 -6.43
CA ARG A 31 9.44 12.83 -7.48
C ARG A 31 8.25 12.39 -8.37
N ILE A 32 7.09 12.11 -7.78
CA ILE A 32 5.86 11.84 -8.54
C ILE A 32 5.26 13.17 -9.02
N ASP A 33 5.25 13.39 -10.33
CA ASP A 33 4.80 14.64 -10.96
C ASP A 33 3.28 14.72 -11.06
N ASN A 34 2.59 13.59 -11.24
CA ASN A 34 1.15 13.53 -11.47
C ASN A 34 0.33 13.12 -10.22
N LEU A 35 0.84 13.39 -9.02
CA LEU A 35 0.21 12.97 -7.76
C LEU A 35 -1.24 13.49 -7.60
N ASN A 36 -1.52 14.71 -8.06
CA ASN A 36 -2.87 15.29 -8.00
C ASN A 36 -3.85 14.50 -8.88
N GLU A 37 -3.46 14.14 -10.11
CA GLU A 37 -4.28 13.34 -11.03
C GLU A 37 -4.57 11.96 -10.45
N LEU A 38 -3.54 11.33 -9.86
CA LEU A 38 -3.70 10.04 -9.19
C LEU A 38 -4.67 10.12 -8.00
N SER A 39 -4.63 11.22 -7.24
CA SER A 39 -5.52 11.42 -6.08
C SER A 39 -6.99 11.60 -6.46
N GLU A 40 -7.25 12.15 -7.64
CA GLU A 40 -8.60 12.39 -8.15
C GLU A 40 -9.18 11.16 -8.90
N ASN A 41 -8.31 10.22 -9.28
CA ASN A 41 -8.70 9.01 -9.98
C ASN A 41 -9.41 8.00 -9.07
N LYS A 42 -10.74 8.00 -9.11
CA LYS A 42 -11.59 7.07 -8.33
C LYS A 42 -11.43 5.59 -8.70
N ASN A 43 -10.90 5.31 -9.89
CA ASN A 43 -10.69 3.95 -10.40
C ASN A 43 -9.22 3.52 -10.28
N LEU A 44 -8.41 4.25 -9.51
CA LEU A 44 -7.01 3.92 -9.31
C LEU A 44 -6.89 2.54 -8.64
N MET A 45 -6.34 1.57 -9.39
CA MET A 45 -6.07 0.21 -8.91
C MET A 45 -4.79 0.13 -8.05
N LEU A 46 -4.20 1.28 -7.71
CA LEU A 46 -3.03 1.42 -6.86
C LEU A 46 -3.37 2.05 -5.52
N CYS A 47 -2.76 1.52 -4.47
CA CYS A 47 -2.66 2.18 -3.18
C CYS A 47 -1.33 2.96 -3.13
N LEU A 48 -1.39 4.28 -2.97
CA LEU A 48 -0.22 5.12 -2.71
C LEU A 48 -0.08 5.34 -1.20
N ILE A 49 1.02 4.84 -0.64
CA ILE A 49 1.34 4.89 0.78
C ILE A 49 2.46 5.90 1.00
N ASN A 50 2.29 6.84 1.92
CA ASN A 50 3.32 7.77 2.36
C ASN A 50 4.52 7.00 2.94
N ALA A 51 5.64 7.00 2.20
CA ALA A 51 6.82 6.19 2.54
C ALA A 51 7.50 6.63 3.84
N SER A 52 7.37 7.91 4.22
CA SER A 52 8.00 8.45 5.42
C SER A 52 7.49 7.84 6.74
N LEU A 53 6.33 7.19 6.71
CA LEU A 53 5.69 6.54 7.86
C LEU A 53 5.89 5.03 7.89
N ILE A 54 6.69 4.48 6.97
CA ILE A 54 6.92 3.05 6.84
C ILE A 54 8.38 2.75 7.17
N ALA A 55 8.60 1.87 8.14
CA ALA A 55 9.95 1.48 8.56
C ALA A 55 10.53 0.33 7.70
N ASP A 56 9.68 -0.61 7.28
CA ASP A 56 10.09 -1.79 6.52
C ASP A 56 8.95 -2.26 5.59
N LYS A 57 9.30 -2.79 4.41
CA LYS A 57 8.34 -3.37 3.45
C LYS A 57 7.41 -4.42 4.06
N LYS A 58 7.87 -5.17 5.05
CA LYS A 58 7.08 -6.18 5.77
C LYS A 58 5.85 -5.56 6.45
N GLN A 59 5.93 -4.31 6.91
CA GLN A 59 4.78 -3.59 7.48
C GLN A 59 3.65 -3.47 6.45
N VAL A 60 4.02 -3.11 5.21
CA VAL A 60 3.07 -3.02 4.09
C VAL A 60 2.54 -4.39 3.70
N MET A 61 3.40 -5.41 3.64
CA MET A 61 2.97 -6.79 3.35
C MET A 61 1.97 -7.31 4.38
N VAL A 62 2.19 -7.06 5.68
CA VAL A 62 1.26 -7.47 6.75
C VAL A 62 -0.07 -6.74 6.62
N ALA A 63 -0.05 -5.42 6.39
CA ALA A 63 -1.27 -4.63 6.20
C ALA A 63 -2.08 -5.08 4.98
N ALA A 64 -1.40 -5.36 3.86
CA ALA A 64 -1.98 -5.89 2.65
C ALA A 64 -2.57 -7.30 2.82
N ASN A 65 -1.85 -8.20 3.49
CA ASN A 65 -2.34 -9.54 3.77
C ASN A 65 -3.61 -9.50 4.63
N LYS A 66 -3.63 -8.63 5.64
CA LYS A 66 -4.81 -8.42 6.50
C LYS A 66 -5.98 -7.79 5.74
N ALA A 67 -5.70 -6.83 4.86
CA ALA A 67 -6.73 -6.20 4.03
C ALA A 67 -7.36 -7.21 3.07
N LEU A 68 -6.54 -8.03 2.41
CA LEU A 68 -6.98 -9.09 1.51
C LEU A 68 -7.79 -10.16 2.25
N HIS A 69 -7.33 -10.60 3.42
CA HIS A 69 -8.10 -11.52 4.27
C HIS A 69 -9.49 -10.97 4.59
N SER A 70 -9.57 -9.72 5.07
CA SER A 70 -10.85 -9.05 5.32
C SER A 70 -11.71 -8.94 4.06
N SER A 71 -11.11 -8.68 2.90
CA SER A 71 -11.83 -8.62 1.62
C SER A 71 -12.46 -9.96 1.24
N ILE A 72 -11.67 -11.04 1.27
CA ILE A 72 -12.13 -12.40 0.96
C ILE A 72 -13.24 -12.83 1.93
N ALA A 73 -13.11 -12.45 3.21
CA ALA A 73 -14.11 -12.72 4.23
C ALA A 73 -15.35 -11.81 4.17
N ASN A 74 -15.43 -10.85 3.23
CA ASN A 74 -16.46 -9.81 3.16
C ASN A 74 -16.62 -9.00 4.46
N LYS A 75 -15.49 -8.69 5.12
CA LYS A 75 -15.39 -8.00 6.41
C LYS A 75 -14.52 -6.75 6.35
N LEU A 76 -14.42 -6.10 5.18
CA LEU A 76 -13.76 -4.80 5.07
C LEU A 76 -14.44 -3.79 5.98
N LYS A 77 -13.64 -2.99 6.69
CA LYS A 77 -14.14 -1.85 7.47
C LYS A 77 -14.27 -0.61 6.60
N THR A 78 -13.48 -0.54 5.54
CA THR A 78 -13.42 0.54 4.58
C THR A 78 -14.12 0.18 3.27
N LYS A 79 -14.11 1.10 2.29
CA LYS A 79 -14.87 0.98 1.03
C LYS A 79 -14.15 0.18 -0.05
N SER A 80 -12.83 -0.03 0.07
CA SER A 80 -12.03 -0.76 -0.91
C SER A 80 -10.83 -1.44 -0.26
N LEU A 81 -10.24 -2.38 -0.99
CA LEU A 81 -9.01 -3.05 -0.59
C LEU A 81 -7.87 -2.03 -0.34
N ASN A 82 -7.72 -1.03 -1.22
CA ASN A 82 -6.71 0.03 -1.09
C ASN A 82 -6.88 0.86 0.18
N SER A 83 -8.12 1.27 0.51
CA SER A 83 -8.36 2.01 1.76
C SER A 83 -8.16 1.13 3.00
N GLU A 84 -8.39 -0.18 2.88
CA GLU A 84 -8.20 -1.12 3.99
C GLU A 84 -6.70 -1.34 4.29
N ILE A 85 -5.84 -1.31 3.25
CA ILE A 85 -4.38 -1.33 3.42
C ILE A 85 -3.94 -0.13 4.26
N LEU A 86 -4.34 1.09 3.87
CA LEU A 86 -4.02 2.32 4.62
C LEU A 86 -4.56 2.27 6.05
N PHE A 87 -5.79 1.78 6.22
CA PHE A 87 -6.40 1.59 7.53
C PHE A 87 -5.61 0.61 8.41
N ASN A 88 -5.13 -0.50 7.85
CA ASN A 88 -4.36 -1.50 8.59
C ASN A 88 -2.93 -1.06 8.93
N LEU A 89 -2.38 -0.07 8.21
CA LEU A 89 -1.10 0.57 8.56
C LEU A 89 -1.25 1.54 9.72
N SER A 90 -2.43 2.13 9.87
CA SER A 90 -2.72 3.11 10.90
C SER A 90 -2.95 2.47 12.27
N PRO A 91 -2.34 3.01 13.34
CA PRO A 91 -2.70 2.65 14.71
C PRO A 91 -4.05 3.23 15.14
N SER A 92 -4.51 4.30 14.47
CA SER A 92 -5.83 4.89 14.72
C SER A 92 -6.95 4.04 14.15
N LYS A 93 -8.03 3.88 14.92
CA LYS A 93 -9.29 3.25 14.48
C LYS A 93 -10.17 4.18 13.63
N ASN A 94 -9.80 5.45 13.45
CA ASN A 94 -10.53 6.39 12.61
C ASN A 94 -10.09 6.25 11.14
N ILE A 95 -11.04 5.88 10.26
CA ILE A 95 -10.78 5.67 8.83
C ILE A 95 -10.24 6.92 8.16
N ASN A 96 -10.85 8.09 8.38
CA ASN A 96 -10.42 9.34 7.75
C ASN A 96 -9.00 9.72 8.19
N THR A 97 -8.69 9.56 9.48
CA THR A 97 -7.35 9.81 10.01
C THR A 97 -6.34 8.88 9.35
N ALA A 98 -6.65 7.59 9.22
CA ALA A 98 -5.77 6.62 8.59
C ALA A 98 -5.46 6.97 7.12
N LEU A 99 -6.50 7.22 6.32
CA LEU A 99 -6.37 7.52 4.90
C LEU A 99 -5.60 8.83 4.66
N ASN A 100 -5.89 9.88 5.42
CA ASN A 100 -5.22 11.17 5.28
C ASN A 100 -3.77 11.17 5.78
N THR A 101 -3.42 10.26 6.70
CA THR A 101 -2.07 10.19 7.27
C THR A 101 -1.15 9.29 6.45
N PHE A 102 -1.64 8.09 6.10
CA PHE A 102 -0.85 7.07 5.40
C PHE A 102 -1.02 7.12 3.88
N GLY A 103 -2.07 7.75 3.36
CA GLY A 103 -2.28 7.93 1.92
C GLY A 103 -1.64 9.22 1.38
N ILE A 104 -2.11 9.64 0.21
CA ILE A 104 -1.74 10.91 -0.44
C ILE A 104 -2.11 12.08 0.48
N ASN A 105 -1.13 12.92 0.79
CA ASN A 105 -1.34 14.14 1.57
C ASN A 105 -0.28 15.18 1.19
N SER A 106 -0.51 16.44 1.56
CA SER A 106 0.33 17.58 1.17
C SER A 106 1.75 17.57 1.76
N LYS A 107 2.04 16.69 2.73
CA LYS A 107 3.37 16.59 3.36
C LYS A 107 4.22 15.44 2.82
N ALA A 108 3.58 14.45 2.17
CA ALA A 108 4.26 13.28 1.64
C ALA A 108 4.94 13.62 0.30
N LYS A 109 6.18 13.19 0.14
CA LYS A 109 7.00 13.43 -1.06
C LYS A 109 7.39 12.14 -1.77
N GLU A 110 7.61 11.09 -0.99
CA GLU A 110 7.93 9.74 -1.46
C GLU A 110 6.78 8.79 -1.14
N PHE A 111 6.50 7.89 -2.08
CA PHE A 111 5.37 6.97 -1.97
C PHE A 111 5.78 5.54 -2.28
N ILE A 112 5.24 4.60 -1.51
CA ILE A 112 5.21 3.18 -1.88
C ILE A 112 3.90 2.97 -2.63
N ALA A 113 4.00 2.64 -3.91
CA ALA A 113 2.86 2.22 -4.71
C ALA A 113 2.65 0.71 -4.52
N VAL A 114 1.40 0.29 -4.32
CA VAL A 114 1.02 -1.10 -4.07
C VAL A 114 -0.17 -1.50 -4.93
N ALA A 115 -0.08 -2.68 -5.53
CA ALA A 115 -1.20 -3.39 -6.17
C ALA A 115 -1.30 -4.81 -5.61
N ILE A 116 -2.51 -5.35 -5.55
CA ILE A 116 -2.76 -6.76 -5.24
C ILE A 116 -3.31 -7.42 -6.50
N GLU A 117 -2.65 -8.47 -6.96
CA GLU A 117 -2.99 -9.25 -8.15
C GLU A 117 -3.52 -10.63 -7.75
N GLU A 118 -4.48 -11.15 -8.52
CA GLU A 118 -4.93 -12.55 -8.44
C GLU A 118 -4.29 -13.35 -9.61
N ASN A 119 -3.99 -14.63 -9.37
CA ASN A 119 -3.41 -15.51 -10.38
C ASN A 119 -4.31 -15.55 -11.63
N GLY A 120 -3.76 -15.23 -12.80
CA GLY A 120 -4.50 -15.14 -14.06
C GLY A 120 -4.71 -13.71 -14.56
N ASP A 121 -4.42 -12.69 -13.76
CA ASP A 121 -4.32 -11.32 -14.26
C ASP A 121 -3.13 -11.21 -15.24
N ASN A 122 -3.38 -10.63 -16.42
CA ASN A 122 -2.34 -10.42 -17.43
C ASN A 122 -1.29 -9.47 -16.86
N ALA A 123 -0.07 -9.98 -16.63
CA ALA A 123 1.06 -9.25 -16.07
C ALA A 123 1.51 -8.01 -16.89
N SER A 124 0.91 -7.76 -18.05
CA SER A 124 1.21 -6.62 -18.93
C SER A 124 0.46 -5.33 -18.58
N ASP A 125 -0.66 -5.40 -17.83
CA ASP A 125 -1.43 -4.22 -17.41
C ASP A 125 -1.15 -3.89 -15.93
N THR A 126 0.13 -3.77 -15.57
CA THR A 126 0.44 -3.39 -14.19
C THR A 126 0.04 -1.91 -13.99
N PRO A 127 -0.74 -1.57 -12.95
CA PRO A 127 -1.29 -0.21 -12.85
C PRO A 127 -0.22 0.86 -12.56
N PHE A 128 1.04 0.46 -12.35
CA PHE A 128 2.20 1.31 -12.04
C PHE A 128 2.58 2.27 -13.18
N ASP A 129 2.27 1.95 -14.43
CA ASP A 129 2.58 2.83 -15.58
C ASP A 129 1.78 4.15 -15.56
N GLN A 130 0.75 4.23 -14.71
CA GLN A 130 0.01 5.48 -14.46
C GLN A 130 0.83 6.49 -13.63
N ILE A 131 1.90 6.06 -12.95
CA ILE A 131 2.73 6.94 -12.12
C ILE A 131 3.81 7.57 -12.99
N ILE A 132 3.75 8.90 -13.14
CA ILE A 132 4.81 9.70 -13.75
C ILE A 132 5.74 10.15 -12.62
N GLY A 133 6.85 9.44 -12.45
CA GLY A 133 7.84 9.72 -11.42
C GLY A 133 9.01 8.76 -11.45
N GLU A 134 9.91 8.86 -10.47
CA GLU A 134 11.14 8.06 -10.44
C GLU A 134 11.00 6.87 -9.49
N SER A 135 11.00 5.65 -10.04
CA SER A 135 11.10 4.43 -9.26
C SER A 135 12.54 4.27 -8.74
N VAL A 136 12.69 3.92 -7.46
CA VAL A 136 13.98 3.77 -6.79
C VAL A 136 14.08 2.45 -6.02
N PRO A 137 15.31 1.94 -5.74
CA PRO A 137 15.49 0.74 -4.94
C PRO A 137 14.82 0.85 -3.57
N PHE A 138 14.14 -0.21 -3.13
CA PHE A 138 13.38 -0.21 -1.88
C PHE A 138 14.28 -0.04 -0.65
N GLU A 139 15.58 -0.33 -0.77
CA GLU A 139 16.61 -0.10 0.25
C GLU A 139 16.70 1.39 0.65
N LYS A 140 16.36 2.31 -0.27
CA LYS A 140 16.30 3.75 0.01
C LYS A 140 15.17 4.13 0.97
N LEU A 141 14.23 3.24 1.27
CA LEU A 141 13.14 3.53 2.21
C LEU A 141 13.66 4.07 3.55
N THR A 142 14.75 3.52 4.05
CA THR A 142 15.39 3.95 5.31
C THR A 142 15.84 5.42 5.31
N ASN A 143 16.10 6.00 4.13
CA ASN A 143 16.45 7.42 3.98
C ASN A 143 15.21 8.33 4.07
N PHE A 144 14.02 7.77 3.88
CA PHE A 144 12.74 8.49 3.91
C PHE A 144 11.98 8.26 5.21
N SER A 145 12.20 7.13 5.88
CA SER A 145 11.60 6.80 7.17
C SER A 145 11.96 7.85 8.23
N ASP A 146 10.95 8.60 8.66
CA ASP A 146 11.07 9.60 9.70
C ASP A 146 10.72 8.96 11.04
N TRP A 147 11.76 8.54 11.78
CA TRP A 147 11.59 7.79 13.03
C TRP A 147 10.80 8.55 14.10
N ASP A 148 10.91 9.88 14.14
CA ASP A 148 10.14 10.71 15.05
C ASP A 148 8.64 10.64 14.68
N LYS A 149 8.31 10.80 13.40
CA LYS A 149 6.91 10.65 12.93
C LYS A 149 6.37 9.23 13.09
N ILE A 150 7.20 8.22 12.86
CA ILE A 150 6.83 6.81 13.02
C ILE A 150 6.46 6.55 14.48
N ASN A 151 7.31 6.97 15.42
CA ASN A 151 7.04 6.83 16.86
C ASN A 151 5.81 7.62 17.30
N ASP A 152 5.67 8.87 16.86
CA ASP A 152 4.50 9.71 17.16
C ASP A 152 3.19 9.08 16.63
N SER A 153 3.24 8.48 15.45
CA SER A 153 2.09 7.78 14.89
C SER A 153 1.74 6.55 15.74
N ALA A 154 2.73 5.74 16.13
CA ALA A 154 2.56 4.51 16.90
C ALA A 154 2.10 4.74 18.35
N GLN A 155 2.42 5.91 18.94
CA GLN A 155 2.11 6.22 20.35
C GLN A 155 0.75 6.87 20.59
N LYS A 156 0.01 7.26 19.54
CA LYS A 156 -1.37 7.78 19.71
C LYS A 156 -2.35 6.65 19.98
N HIS A 157 -2.31 6.13 21.20
CA HIS A 157 -3.26 5.19 21.76
C HIS A 157 -4.23 5.90 22.72
N ASP A 158 -5.46 6.10 22.23
CA ASP A 158 -6.77 5.69 22.79
C ASP A 158 -7.90 6.65 22.38
#